data_AF-A0A971RWT5-F1
#
_entry.id   AF-A0A971RWT5-F1
#
_cell.length_a   1.000
_cell.length_b   1.000
_cell.length_c   1.000
_cell.angle_alpha   90.00
_cell.angle_beta   90.00
_cell.angle_gamma   90.00
#
_symmetry.space_group_name_H-M   'P 1'
#
loop_
_entity.id
_entity.type
_entity.pdbx_description
1 polymer ?
#
loop_
_entity_poly.entity_id
_entity_poly.type
_entity_poly.pdbx_seq_one_letter_code
_entity_poly.pdbx_strand_id
1 'polypeptide(L)' 'MEYLLKELRKVTNEYTAPEDGCATYDRTFESLRELDSNIREHLHLENNILLPRLKNELNKY' A
#
# COMPACT_ATOMS: atom_id res chain seq x y z
N MET A 1 7.97 -1.81 -5.54
CA MET A 1 7.07 -1.87 -4.36
C MET A 1 5.65 -2.27 -4.71
N GLU A 2 5.01 -1.65 -5.71
CA GLU A 2 3.62 -1.97 -6.09
C GLU A 2 3.35 -3.44 -6.44
N TYR A 3 4.35 -4.15 -7.00
CA TYR A 3 4.23 -5.57 -7.30
C TYR A 3 3.95 -6.44 -6.06
N LEU A 4 4.62 -6.15 -4.94
CA LEU A 4 4.44 -6.92 -3.71
C LEU A 4 3.03 -6.73 -3.13
N LEU A 5 2.48 -5.52 -3.21
CA LEU A 5 1.10 -5.25 -2.78
C LEU A 5 0.07 -6.00 -3.64
N LYS A 6 0.31 -6.11 -4.95
CA LYS A 6 -0.55 -6.90 -5.85
C LYS A 6 -0.53 -8.38 -5.51
N GLU A 7 0.67 -8.95 -5.31
CA GLU A 7 0.78 -10.35 -4.89
C GLU A 7 0.16 -10.57 -3.50
N LEU A 8 0.33 -9.63 -2.58
CA LEU A 8 -0.29 -9.70 -1.25
C LEU A 8 -1.82 -9.75 -1.32
N ARG A 9 -2.45 -8.88 -2.11
CA ARG A 9 -3.91 -8.93 -2.34
C ARG A 9 -4.36 -10.26 -2.93
N LYS A 10 -3.63 -10.76 -3.92
CA LYS A 10 -3.94 -12.03 -4.59
C LYS A 10 -3.90 -13.21 -3.64
N VAL A 11 -2.84 -13.34 -2.82
CA VAL A 11 -2.72 -14.49 -1.89
C VAL A 11 -3.66 -14.39 -0.68
N THR A 12 -4.15 -13.19 -0.37
CA THR A 12 -5.10 -12.94 0.74
C THR A 12 -6.55 -12.85 0.27
N ASN A 13 -6.84 -13.11 -1.01
CA ASN A 13 -8.16 -12.94 -1.62
C ASN A 13 -8.78 -11.56 -1.29
N GLU A 14 -8.09 -10.48 -1.70
CA GLU A 14 -8.48 -9.08 -1.44
C GLU A 14 -8.63 -8.75 0.06
N TYR A 15 -7.75 -9.30 0.89
CA TYR A 15 -7.83 -9.18 2.35
C TYR A 15 -9.19 -9.68 2.89
N THR A 16 -9.62 -10.86 2.46
CA THR A 16 -10.79 -11.55 3.01
C THR A 16 -10.33 -12.59 4.03
N ALA A 17 -10.71 -12.40 5.29
CA ALA A 17 -10.48 -13.40 6.34
C ALA A 17 -11.32 -14.67 6.05
N PRO A 18 -10.79 -15.87 6.35
CA PRO A 18 -11.53 -17.12 6.14
C PRO A 18 -12.72 -17.23 7.12
N GLU A 19 -13.78 -17.92 6.71
CA GLU A 19 -15.02 -18.06 7.51
C GLU A 19 -14.82 -18.81 8.84
N ASP A 20 -13.84 -19.72 8.89
CA ASP A 20 -13.41 -20.44 10.08
C ASP A 20 -12.29 -19.71 10.86
N GLY A 21 -11.96 -18.48 10.44
CA GLY A 21 -11.00 -17.62 11.10
C GLY A 21 -11.45 -17.17 12.48
N CYS A 22 -10.49 -16.96 13.38
CA CYS A 22 -10.77 -16.32 14.66
C CYS A 22 -10.71 -14.79 14.54
N ALA A 23 -11.18 -14.07 15.56
CA ALA A 23 -11.19 -12.60 15.57
C ALA A 23 -9.81 -11.94 15.33
N THR A 24 -8.70 -12.67 15.55
CA THR A 24 -7.36 -12.18 15.23
C THR A 24 -7.09 -12.16 13.72
N TYR A 25 -7.66 -13.10 12.95
CA TYR A 25 -7.58 -13.09 11.48
C TYR A 25 -8.30 -11.86 10.92
N ASP A 26 -9.52 -11.57 11.38
CA ASP A 26 -10.29 -10.41 10.92
C ASP A 26 -9.50 -9.12 11.09
N ARG A 27 -8.97 -8.89 12.31
CA ARG A 27 -8.14 -7.72 12.61
C ARG A 27 -6.88 -7.65 11.76
N THR A 28 -6.22 -8.79 11.57
CA THR A 28 -5.00 -8.85 10.77
C THR A 28 -5.27 -8.47 9.32
N PHE A 29 -6.33 -9.00 8.73
CA PHE A 29 -6.70 -8.72 7.34
C PHE A 29 -7.19 -7.27 7.16
N GLU A 30 -7.88 -6.70 8.16
CA GLU A 30 -8.22 -5.28 8.19
C GLU A 30 -6.96 -4.40 8.24
N SER A 31 -6.00 -4.70 9.12
CA SER A 31 -4.71 -3.98 9.18
C SER A 31 -3.89 -4.12 7.89
N LEU A 32 -3.92 -5.28 7.23
CA LEU A 32 -3.25 -5.45 5.94
C LEU A 32 -3.86 -4.58 4.84
N ARG A 33 -5.20 -4.44 4.85
CA ARG A 33 -5.91 -3.55 3.91
C ARG A 33 -5.54 -2.09 4.15
N GLU A 34 -5.48 -1.67 5.41
CA GLU A 34 -5.04 -0.32 5.79
C GLU A 34 -3.59 -0.06 5.35
N LEU A 35 -2.68 -1.00 5.63
CA LEU A 35 -1.28 -0.91 5.24
C LEU A 35 -1.12 -0.73 3.72
N ASP A 36 -1.82 -1.52 2.92
CA ASP A 36 -1.76 -1.42 1.46
C ASP A 36 -2.32 -0.10 0.94
N SER A 37 -3.41 0.41 1.53
CA SER A 37 -3.92 1.75 1.22
C SER A 37 -2.88 2.84 1.51
N ASN A 38 -2.28 2.80 2.70
CA ASN A 38 -1.29 3.79 3.13
C ASN A 38 -0.05 3.77 2.23
N ILE A 39 0.49 2.59 1.91
CA ILE A 39 1.67 2.49 1.04
C ILE A 39 1.36 3.04 -0.37
N ARG A 40 0.15 2.79 -0.90
CA ARG A 40 -0.24 3.36 -2.21
C ARG A 40 -0.32 4.88 -2.18
N GLU A 41 -0.85 5.45 -1.11
CA GLU A 41 -0.86 6.91 -0.92
C GLU A 41 0.57 7.46 -0.83
N HIS A 42 1.44 6.85 -0.03
CA HIS A 42 2.85 7.24 0.07
C HIS A 42 3.55 7.22 -1.30
N LEU A 43 3.39 6.13 -2.06
CA LEU A 43 3.96 6.04 -3.41
C LEU A 43 3.40 7.11 -4.36
N HIS A 44 2.12 7.44 -4.25
CA HIS A 44 1.53 8.50 -5.06
C HIS A 44 2.14 9.87 -4.72
N LEU A 45 2.21 10.20 -3.43
CA LEU A 45 2.79 11.46 -2.95
C LEU A 45 4.26 11.59 -3.36
N GLU A 46 5.05 10.54 -3.18
CA GLU A 46 6.47 10.56 -3.54
C GLU A 46 6.66 10.71 -5.04
N ASN A 47 6.08 9.81 -5.84
CA ASN A 47 6.37 9.72 -7.27
C ASN A 47 5.74 10.87 -8.08
N ASN A 48 4.56 11.34 -7.68
CA ASN A 48 3.81 12.32 -8.47
C ASN A 48 3.91 13.75 -7.94
N ILE A 49 4.33 13.93 -6.68
CA ILE A 49 4.37 15.27 -6.06
C ILE A 49 5.78 15.62 -5.59
N LEU A 50 6.34 14.86 -4.65
CA LEU A 50 7.58 15.25 -3.97
C LEU A 50 8.81 15.13 -4.86
N LEU A 51 9.00 13.99 -5.54
CA LEU A 51 10.17 13.77 -6.41
C LEU A 51 10.18 14.69 -7.64
N PRO A 52 9.05 14.92 -8.34
CA PRO A 52 9.00 15.92 -9.43
C PRO A 52 9.33 17.33 -8.95
N ARG A 53 8.80 17.75 -7.79
CA ARG A 53 9.14 19.05 -7.19
C ARG A 53 10.62 19.15 -6.89
N LEU A 54 11.21 18.13 -6.26
CA LEU A 54 12.64 18.09 -5.96
C LEU A 54 13.48 18.22 -7.24
N LYS A 55 13.13 17.46 -8.30
CA LYS A 55 13.81 17.54 -9.59
C LYS A 55 13.74 18.95 -10.19
N ASN A 56 12.57 19.60 -10.12
CA ASN A 56 12.40 20.96 -10.62
C ASN A 56 13.26 21.97 -9.84
N GLU A 57 13.35 21.84 -8.51
CA GLU A 57 14.21 22.71 -7.69
C GLU A 57 15.70 22.49 -8.00
N LEU A 58 16.13 21.25 -8.20
CA LEU A 58 17.52 20.94 -8.56
C LEU A 58 17.91 21.50 -9.94
N ASN A 59 16.97 21.51 -10.90
CA ASN A 59 17.21 22.06 -12.25
C ASN A 59 17.27 23.60 -12.30
N LYS A 60 16.98 24.30 -11.19
CA LYS A 60 17.08 25.77 -11.12
C LYS A 60 18.52 26.26 -10.87
N TYR A 61 19.43 25.36 -10.52
CA TYR A 61 20.85 25.63 -10.26
C TYR A 61 21.72 24.99 -11.33
#